data_AF-A0A8J4WZS9-F1
#
_entry.id   AF-A0A8J4WZS9-F1
#
_cell.length_a   1.000
_cell.length_b   1.000
_cell.length_c   1.000
_cell.angle_alpha   90.00
_cell.angle_beta   90.00
_cell.angle_gamma   90.00
#
_symmetry.space_group_name_H-M   'P 1'
#
loop_
_entity.id
_entity.type
_entity.pdbx_description
1 polymer ?
#
loop_
_entity_poly.entity_id
_entity_poly.type
_entity_poly.pdbx_seq_one_letter_code
_entity_poly.pdbx_strand_id
1 'polypeptide(L)'
;MEDRGAEEETKERPKWDNKVQYLLTCIGFAVGLGNVWRFPYLCQIYGGGAFLIPYLIALVFEGLPLLYLELAIGQRLRKGSIGVWSSISPYLSGVGMASMVVSFLVGMFYNTILAWVLWYFFNSFQEPLPWSQCPLNDNQT
;
A
#
# COMPACT_ATOMS: atom_id res chain seq x y z
N MET A 1 -1.76 -50.67 16.11
CA MET A 1 -2.04 -49.29 16.56
C MET A 1 -0.75 -48.53 16.33
N GLU A 2 -0.56 -48.01 15.12
CA GLU A 2 0.55 -47.12 14.76
C GLU A 2 0.13 -45.71 15.14
N ASP A 3 0.61 -45.22 16.29
CA ASP A 3 0.70 -43.79 16.55
C ASP A 3 1.79 -43.22 15.61
N ARG A 4 1.39 -42.89 14.38
CA ARG A 4 2.14 -41.93 13.56
C ARG A 4 1.94 -40.58 14.23
N GLY A 5 2.88 -40.24 15.12
CA GLY A 5 3.04 -38.89 15.62
C GLY A 5 3.01 -37.95 14.43
N ALA A 6 1.96 -37.13 14.37
CA ALA A 6 1.98 -35.93 13.58
C ALA A 6 3.18 -35.12 14.11
N GLU A 7 4.29 -35.16 13.40
CA GLU A 7 5.33 -34.16 13.56
C GLU A 7 4.61 -32.82 13.44
N GLU A 8 4.51 -32.10 14.55
CA GLU A 8 4.21 -30.69 14.52
C GLU A 8 5.34 -30.05 13.70
N GLU A 9 5.16 -29.97 12.39
CA GLU A 9 5.80 -28.96 11.57
C GLU A 9 5.44 -27.62 12.22
N THR A 10 6.27 -27.19 13.16
CA THR A 10 6.38 -25.80 13.54
C THR A 10 6.85 -25.08 12.28
N LYS A 11 5.91 -24.80 11.36
CA LYS A 11 6.15 -24.13 10.07
C LYS A 11 7.05 -22.94 10.34
N GLU A 12 8.33 -23.09 10.02
CA GLU A 12 9.32 -22.06 10.27
C GLU A 12 8.86 -20.80 9.53
N ARG A 13 8.83 -19.66 10.22
CA ARG A 13 8.31 -18.42 9.63
C ARG A 13 9.10 -18.10 8.35
N PRO A 14 8.43 -17.72 7.25
CA PRO A 14 9.12 -17.38 6.01
C PRO A 14 10.14 -16.25 6.28
N LYS A 15 11.36 -16.47 5.80
CA LYS A 15 12.48 -15.52 5.89
C LYS A 15 12.68 -14.85 4.54
N TRP A 16 13.22 -13.64 4.54
CA TRP A 16 13.65 -12.98 3.31
C TRP A 16 14.99 -13.55 2.87
N ASP A 17 15.13 -13.83 1.57
CA ASP A 17 16.39 -14.34 1.02
C ASP A 17 17.49 -13.28 1.08
N ASN A 18 17.13 -12.01 0.80
CA ASN A 18 18.07 -10.90 0.73
C ASN A 18 17.54 -9.63 1.40
N LYS A 19 18.44 -8.86 2.02
CA LYS A 19 18.12 -7.54 2.61
C LYS A 19 17.59 -6.55 1.57
N VAL A 20 18.10 -6.63 0.35
CA VAL A 20 17.68 -5.79 -0.78
C VAL A 20 16.23 -6.09 -1.17
N GLN A 21 15.83 -7.36 -1.21
CA GLN A 21 14.45 -7.76 -1.50
C GLN A 21 13.49 -7.14 -0.48
N TYR A 22 13.81 -7.23 0.81
CA TYR A 22 13.04 -6.61 1.87
C TYR A 22 12.91 -5.09 1.69
N LEU A 23 14.03 -4.40 1.42
CA LEU A 23 14.03 -2.96 1.22
C LEU A 23 13.19 -2.54 0.00
N LEU A 24 13.32 -3.26 -1.13
CA LEU A 24 12.54 -2.99 -2.34
C LEU A 24 11.05 -3.21 -2.10
N THR A 25 10.66 -4.25 -1.35
CA THR A 25 9.25 -4.46 -0.98
C THR A 25 8.71 -3.30 -0.14
N CYS A 26 9.48 -2.82 0.84
CA CYS A 26 9.08 -1.67 1.65
C CYS A 26 8.96 -0.38 0.82
N ILE A 27 9.91 -0.10 -0.08
CA ILE A 27 9.86 1.07 -0.97
C ILE A 27 8.67 0.97 -1.94
N GLY A 28 8.45 -0.20 -2.53
CA GLY A 28 7.32 -0.45 -3.43
C GLY A 28 5.96 -0.31 -2.73
N PHE A 29 5.88 -0.63 -1.44
CA PHE A 29 4.69 -0.37 -0.64
C PHE A 29 4.51 1.13 -0.32
N ALA A 30 5.59 1.86 -0.06
CA ALA A 30 5.54 3.28 0.27
C ALA A 30 5.26 4.17 -0.95
N VAL A 31 5.72 3.78 -2.14
CA VAL A 31 5.52 4.53 -3.38
C VAL A 31 4.28 4.01 -4.11
N GLY A 32 3.18 4.76 -4.05
CA GLY A 32 1.91 4.40 -4.72
C GLY A 32 1.38 5.48 -5.66
N LEU A 33 0.24 5.19 -6.30
CA LEU A 33 -0.48 6.14 -7.20
C LEU A 33 -0.78 7.49 -6.53
N GLY A 34 -0.97 7.50 -5.20
CA GLY A 34 -1.14 8.73 -4.43
C GLY A 34 0.01 9.73 -4.60
N ASN A 35 1.25 9.26 -4.74
CA ASN A 35 2.40 10.14 -4.95
C ASN A 35 2.41 10.76 -6.37
N VAL A 36 1.78 10.08 -7.34
CA VAL A 36 1.73 10.52 -8.75
C VAL A 36 0.67 11.60 -8.97
N TRP A 37 -0.52 11.44 -8.41
CA TRP A 37 -1.64 12.39 -8.64
C TRP A 37 -1.99 13.25 -7.44
N ARG A 38 -1.95 12.71 -6.22
CA ARG A 38 -2.56 13.37 -5.05
C ARG A 38 -1.61 14.40 -4.49
N PHE A 39 -0.34 14.03 -4.44
CA PHE A 39 0.71 14.93 -3.97
C PHE A 39 0.84 16.19 -4.85
N PRO A 40 0.94 16.10 -6.20
CA PRO A 40 0.96 17.30 -7.04
C PRO A 40 -0.33 18.12 -6.93
N TYR A 41 -1.50 17.46 -6.90
CA TYR A 41 -2.78 18.13 -6.75
C TYR A 41 -2.87 18.94 -5.45
N LEU A 42 -2.50 18.35 -4.31
CA LEU A 42 -2.48 19.03 -3.02
C LEU A 42 -1.45 20.17 -2.98
N CYS A 43 -0.26 19.93 -3.53
CA CYS A 43 0.78 20.93 -3.64
C CYS A 43 0.25 22.16 -4.40
N GLN A 44 -0.41 21.97 -5.54
CA GLN A 44 -0.92 23.07 -6.35
C GLN A 44 -2.02 23.90 -5.65
N ILE A 45 -2.97 23.25 -4.95
CA ILE A 45 -4.07 23.98 -4.30
C ILE A 45 -3.64 24.69 -3.01
N TYR A 46 -2.61 24.19 -2.31
CA TYR A 46 -2.16 24.73 -1.02
C TYR A 46 -0.93 25.64 -1.14
N GLY A 47 -0.82 26.40 -2.24
CA GLY A 47 0.23 27.41 -2.41
C GLY A 47 1.51 26.89 -3.09
N GLY A 48 1.40 25.82 -3.88
CA GLY A 48 2.50 25.26 -4.66
C GLY A 48 3.66 24.83 -3.76
N GLY A 49 4.86 25.33 -4.07
CA GLY A 49 6.08 25.00 -3.33
C GLY A 49 6.04 25.35 -1.84
N ALA A 50 5.18 26.28 -1.39
CA ALA A 50 5.05 26.60 0.04
C ALA A 50 4.51 25.42 0.87
N PHE A 51 3.71 24.54 0.27
CA PHE A 51 3.18 23.33 0.90
C PHE A 51 4.29 22.33 1.31
N LEU A 52 5.47 22.40 0.66
CA LEU A 52 6.59 21.51 0.96
C LEU A 52 7.15 21.75 2.36
N ILE A 53 7.09 22.98 2.89
CA ILE A 53 7.64 23.32 4.21
C ILE A 53 6.91 22.57 5.33
N PRO A 54 5.57 22.70 5.50
CA PRO A 54 4.85 21.93 6.52
C PRO A 54 4.88 20.42 6.22
N TYR A 55 4.90 20.01 4.95
CA TYR A 55 4.99 18.60 4.57
C TYR A 55 6.30 17.95 5.07
N LEU A 56 7.45 18.60 4.88
CA LEU A 56 8.74 18.08 5.34
C LEU A 56 8.83 18.05 6.87
N ILE A 57 8.28 19.07 7.55
CA ILE A 57 8.22 19.09 9.02
C ILE A 57 7.39 17.90 9.52
N ALA A 58 6.18 17.70 9.01
CA ALA A 58 5.33 16.57 9.39
C ALA A 58 6.01 15.22 9.05
N LEU A 59 6.70 15.12 7.91
CA LEU A 59 7.42 13.90 7.54
C LEU A 59 8.53 13.55 8.53
N VAL A 60 9.30 14.54 9.01
CA VAL A 60 10.40 14.31 9.95
C VAL A 60 9.89 14.02 11.36
N PHE A 61 8.87 14.74 11.83
CA PHE A 61 8.38 14.64 13.21
C PHE A 61 7.30 13.57 13.43
N GLU A 62 6.55 13.19 12.39
CA GLU A 62 5.47 12.20 12.49
C GLU A 62 5.77 10.98 11.61
N GLY A 63 6.11 11.18 10.33
CA GLY A 63 6.31 10.10 9.37
C GLY A 63 7.47 9.15 9.72
N LEU A 64 8.68 9.69 9.88
CA LEU A 64 9.88 8.92 10.24
C LEU A 64 9.74 8.17 11.57
N PRO A 65 9.31 8.79 12.69
CA PRO A 65 9.21 8.09 13.96
C PRO A 65 8.12 7.00 13.94
N LEU A 66 6.97 7.23 13.27
CA LEU A 66 5.95 6.19 13.14
C LEU A 66 6.46 4.99 12.35
N LEU A 67 7.11 5.22 11.20
CA LEU A 67 7.69 4.15 10.39
C LEU A 67 8.75 3.37 11.17
N TYR A 68 9.65 4.07 11.86
CA TYR A 68 10.69 3.43 12.66
C TYR A 68 10.11 2.58 13.80
N LEU A 69 9.09 3.10 14.50
CA LEU A 69 8.40 2.39 15.56
C LEU A 69 7.72 1.12 15.03
N GLU A 70 7.00 1.21 13.92
CA GLU A 70 6.30 0.07 13.32
C GLU A 70 7.28 -1.04 12.90
N LEU A 71 8.39 -0.66 12.26
CA LEU A 71 9.45 -1.60 11.88
C LEU A 71 10.11 -2.23 13.10
N ALA A 72 10.44 -1.45 14.13
CA ALA A 72 11.08 -1.93 15.35
C ALA A 72 10.17 -2.91 16.13
N ILE A 73 8.89 -2.59 16.28
CA ILE A 73 7.91 -3.46 16.95
C ILE A 73 7.70 -4.75 16.14
N GLY A 74 7.55 -4.64 14.82
CA GLY A 74 7.40 -5.80 13.93
C GLY A 74 8.60 -6.76 14.01
N GLN A 75 9.82 -6.22 14.08
CA GLN A 75 11.05 -7.01 14.23
C GLN A 75 11.18 -7.65 15.62
N ARG A 76 10.77 -6.94 16.68
CA ARG A 76 10.86 -7.41 18.07
C ARG A 76 9.84 -8.51 18.38
N LEU A 77 8.57 -8.28 18.06
CA LEU A 77 7.48 -9.20 18.43
C LEU A 77 7.31 -10.36 17.44
N ARG A 78 7.80 -10.21 16.20
CA ARG A 78 7.78 -11.24 15.16
C ARG A 78 6.39 -11.87 14.93
N LYS A 79 5.31 -11.10 15.13
CA LYS A 79 3.92 -11.50 14.88
C LYS A 79 3.30 -10.64 13.78
N GLY A 80 2.16 -11.07 13.23
CA GLY A 80 1.35 -10.24 12.32
C GLY A 80 0.63 -9.10 13.04
N SER A 81 0.00 -8.17 12.30
CA SER A 81 -0.64 -6.95 12.85
C SER A 81 -1.56 -7.25 14.05
N ILE A 82 -2.52 -8.16 13.92
CA ILE A 82 -3.44 -8.55 15.01
C ILE A 82 -2.68 -9.17 16.20
N GLY A 83 -1.69 -10.01 15.92
CA GLY A 83 -0.90 -10.68 16.95
C GLY A 83 0.04 -9.74 17.72
N VAL A 84 0.52 -8.67 17.09
CA VAL A 84 1.31 -7.61 17.73
C VAL A 84 0.46 -6.85 18.74
N TRP A 85 -0.71 -6.35 18.33
CA TRP A 85 -1.58 -5.56 19.20
C TRP A 85 -2.14 -6.38 20.35
N SER A 86 -2.55 -7.62 20.09
CA SER A 86 -3.02 -8.55 21.13
C SER A 86 -1.92 -8.93 22.14
N SER A 87 -0.64 -8.99 21.72
CA SER A 87 0.47 -9.27 22.64
C SER A 87 0.85 -8.08 23.54
N ILE A 88 0.55 -6.85 23.12
CA ILE A 88 0.78 -5.64 23.93
C ILE A 88 -0.35 -5.46 24.94
N SER A 89 -1.60 -5.56 24.48
CA SER A 89 -2.79 -5.54 25.34
C SER A 89 -3.97 -6.19 24.63
N PRO A 90 -4.73 -7.09 25.30
CA PRO A 90 -5.90 -7.73 24.70
C PRO A 90 -6.98 -6.71 24.29
N TYR A 91 -7.06 -5.56 24.95
CA TYR A 91 -7.99 -4.47 24.59
C TYR A 91 -7.59 -3.75 23.29
N LEU A 92 -6.31 -3.74 22.94
CA LEU A 92 -5.82 -3.10 21.71
C LEU A 92 -5.94 -4.01 20.47
N SER A 93 -6.40 -5.26 20.64
CA SER A 93 -6.61 -6.20 19.52
C SER A 93 -7.50 -5.63 18.41
N GLY A 94 -8.44 -4.74 18.76
CA GLY A 94 -9.30 -4.03 17.80
C GLY A 94 -8.54 -3.20 16.77
N VAL A 95 -7.36 -2.68 17.11
CA VAL A 95 -6.50 -1.92 16.16
C VAL A 95 -6.03 -2.82 15.02
N GLY A 96 -5.66 -4.07 15.33
CA GLY A 96 -5.28 -5.05 14.33
C GLY A 96 -6.44 -5.37 13.37
N MET A 97 -7.65 -5.56 13.90
CA MET A 97 -8.84 -5.81 13.07
C MET A 97 -9.20 -4.60 12.21
N ALA A 98 -9.11 -3.38 12.77
CA ALA A 98 -9.33 -2.15 12.01
C ALA A 98 -8.34 -2.02 10.85
N SER A 99 -7.05 -2.32 11.09
CA SER A 99 -6.03 -2.29 10.03
C SER A 99 -6.33 -3.28 8.88
N MET A 100 -6.88 -4.45 9.20
CA MET A 100 -7.29 -5.45 8.21
C MET A 100 -8.46 -4.94 7.36
N VAL A 101 -9.49 -4.39 7.99
CA VAL A 101 -10.67 -3.85 7.28
C VAL A 101 -10.26 -2.69 6.37
N VAL A 102 -9.45 -1.76 6.87
CA VAL A 102 -8.95 -0.64 6.06
C VAL A 102 -8.13 -1.14 4.87
N SER A 103 -7.24 -2.10 5.09
CA SER A 103 -6.42 -2.69 4.01
C SER A 103 -7.28 -3.36 2.94
N PHE A 104 -8.37 -4.02 3.34
CA PHE A 104 -9.33 -4.62 2.41
C PHE A 104 -10.09 -3.57 1.58
N LEU A 105 -10.63 -2.53 2.24
CA LEU A 105 -11.35 -1.45 1.56
C LEU A 105 -10.44 -0.70 0.58
N VAL A 106 -9.22 -0.37 1.02
CA VAL A 106 -8.21 0.29 0.19
C VAL A 106 -7.83 -0.61 -0.98
N GLY A 107 -7.58 -1.90 -0.72
CA GLY A 107 -7.25 -2.88 -1.75
C GLY A 107 -8.31 -2.96 -2.85
N MET A 108 -9.60 -2.94 -2.51
CA MET A 108 -10.67 -2.99 -3.52
C MET A 108 -10.61 -1.81 -4.50
N PHE A 109 -10.54 -0.57 -4.00
CA PHE A 109 -10.53 0.61 -4.88
C PHE A 109 -9.23 0.70 -5.71
N TYR A 110 -8.08 0.35 -5.11
CA TYR A 110 -6.81 0.35 -5.83
C TYR A 110 -6.78 -0.70 -6.95
N ASN A 111 -7.39 -1.88 -6.75
CA ASN A 111 -7.50 -2.89 -7.81
C ASN A 111 -8.37 -2.40 -8.98
N THR A 112 -9.47 -1.69 -8.71
CA THR A 112 -10.30 -1.08 -9.77
C THR A 112 -9.49 -0.08 -10.60
N ILE A 113 -8.69 0.77 -9.97
CA ILE A 113 -7.81 1.70 -10.67
C ILE A 113 -6.79 0.96 -11.54
N LEU A 114 -6.15 -0.08 -11.00
CA LEU A 114 -5.20 -0.89 -11.76
C LEU A 114 -5.86 -1.51 -12.99
N ALA A 115 -7.11 -1.98 -12.87
CA ALA A 115 -7.88 -2.48 -14.01
C ALA A 115 -8.09 -1.40 -15.08
N TRP A 116 -8.40 -0.16 -14.69
CA TRP A 116 -8.50 0.95 -15.64
C TRP A 116 -7.17 1.27 -16.30
N VAL A 117 -6.07 1.34 -15.54
CA VAL A 117 -4.72 1.58 -16.08
C VAL A 117 -4.35 0.49 -17.09
N LEU A 118 -4.61 -0.78 -16.78
CA LEU A 118 -4.38 -1.89 -17.71
C LEU A 118 -5.26 -1.78 -18.96
N TRP A 119 -6.53 -1.36 -18.81
CA TRP A 119 -7.40 -1.13 -19.95
C TRP A 119 -6.86 -0.03 -20.87
N TYR A 120 -6.41 1.10 -20.33
CA TYR A 120 -5.75 2.15 -21.12
C TYR A 120 -4.44 1.65 -21.75
N PHE A 121 -3.65 0.86 -21.01
CA PHE A 121 -2.40 0.28 -21.50
C PHE A 121 -2.62 -0.61 -22.74
N PHE A 122 -3.59 -1.52 -22.70
CA PHE A 122 -3.89 -2.38 -23.85
C PHE A 122 -4.49 -1.61 -25.04
N ASN A 123 -5.33 -0.60 -24.78
CA ASN A 123 -5.88 0.26 -25.84
C ASN A 123 -4.86 1.26 -26.43
N SER A 124 -3.68 1.39 -25.82
CA SER A 124 -2.61 2.28 -26.32
C SER A 124 -1.83 1.69 -27.51
N PHE A 125 -2.02 0.40 -27.83
CA PHE A 125 -1.35 -0.25 -28.95
C PHE A 125 -2.08 -0.08 -30.30
N GLN A 126 -3.09 0.79 -30.37
CA GLN A 126 -3.86 1.06 -31.59
C GLN A 126 -3.53 2.46 -32.13
N GLU A 127 -3.34 2.57 -33.44
CA GLU A 127 -3.22 3.85 -34.17
C GLU A 127 -4.44 4.00 -35.10
N PRO A 128 -5.26 5.06 -34.99
CA PRO A 128 -5.19 6.18 -34.03
C PRO A 128 -5.64 5.77 -32.62
N LEU A 129 -5.14 6.46 -31.59
CA LEU A 129 -5.55 6.20 -30.21
C LEU A 129 -7.04 6.50 -30.03
N PRO A 130 -7.80 5.68 -29.28
CA PRO A 130 -9.26 5.82 -29.20
C PRO A 130 -9.73 7.11 -28.51
N TRP A 131 -8.86 7.78 -27.74
CA TRP A 131 -9.13 9.09 -27.12
C TRP A 131 -8.58 10.27 -27.92
N SER A 132 -8.07 10.04 -29.13
CA SER A 132 -7.53 11.12 -29.98
C SER A 132 -8.61 11.90 -30.73
N GLN A 133 -9.75 11.27 -31.01
CA GLN A 133 -10.85 11.85 -31.78
C GLN A 133 -12.15 11.81 -31.00
N CYS A 134 -12.96 12.86 -31.15
CA CYS A 134 -14.31 12.88 -30.63
C CYS A 134 -15.21 11.97 -31.48
N PRO A 135 -16.05 11.11 -30.88
CA PRO A 135 -17.04 10.36 -31.62
C PRO A 135 -18.08 11.31 -32.22
N LEU A 136 -18.50 11.07 -33.47
CA LEU A 136 -19.61 11.77 -34.11
C LEU A 136 -20.92 11.33 -33.45
N ASN A 137 -21.77 12.28 -33.05
CA ASN A 137 -23.12 11.98 -32.58
C ASN A 137 -24.05 11.63 -33.76
N ASP A 138 -25.26 11.14 -33.49
CA ASP A 138 -26.28 10.83 -34.52
C ASP A 138 -26.61 12.04 -35.44
N ASN A 139 -26.36 13.26 -34.97
CA ASN A 139 -26.49 14.50 -35.75
C ASN A 139 -25.22 14.89 -36.53
N GLN A 140 -24.24 13.99 -36.66
CA GLN A 140 -22.96 14.24 -37.35
C GLN A 140 -22.25 15.54 -36.89
N THR A 141 -22.44 15.90 -35.62
CA THR A 141 -21.84 17.05 -34.94
C THR A 141 -21.12 16.61 -33.67
#